data_AF-A0A261R0V5-F1
#
_entry.id   AF-A0A261R0V5-F1
#
_cell.length_a   1.000
_cell.length_b   1.000
_cell.length_c   1.000
_cell.angle_alpha   90.00
_cell.angle_beta   90.00
_cell.angle_gamma   90.00
#
_symmetry.space_group_name_H-M   'P 1'
#
loop_
_entity.id
_entity.type
_entity.pdbx_description
1 polymer ?
#
loop_
_entity_poly.entity_id
_entity_poly.type
_entity_poly.pdbx_seq_one_letter_code
_entity_poly.pdbx_strand_id
1 'polypeptide(L)'
;MSTLAFASPVPAFHPPAHAAQAVGSGADGWWGLLYQGWILSTPDGQRLHLTAVERACFLCLLASPQRELTRDALAQRVPHASIRTINVAISRLRKKVAALGAALPLHTVHGMGYVFLGHLIAEGMPS
;
A
#
# COMPACT_ATOMS: atom_id res chain seq x y z
N MET A 1 -9.89 -18.24 53.90
CA MET A 1 -9.65 -19.01 52.66
C MET A 1 -10.69 -18.53 51.65
N SER A 2 -10.37 -17.54 50.79
CA SER A 2 -9.86 -17.73 49.40
C SER A 2 -10.92 -18.42 48.52
N THR A 3 -11.40 -17.93 47.38
CA THR A 3 -10.90 -16.95 46.39
C THR A 3 -12.07 -16.48 45.50
N LEU A 4 -11.91 -15.28 44.94
CA LEU A 4 -12.79 -14.57 44.01
C LEU A 4 -13.15 -15.37 42.74
N ALA A 5 -14.41 -15.28 42.31
CA ALA A 5 -14.84 -15.63 40.95
C ALA A 5 -14.85 -14.37 40.08
N PHE A 6 -13.94 -14.29 39.10
CA PHE A 6 -14.02 -13.36 37.97
C PHE A 6 -13.94 -14.21 36.70
N ALA A 7 -15.02 -14.25 35.94
CA ALA A 7 -15.01 -14.82 34.60
C ALA A 7 -15.63 -13.79 33.64
N SER A 8 -14.78 -12.92 33.09
CA SER A 8 -15.12 -12.16 31.88
C SER A 8 -14.96 -13.08 30.66
N PRO A 9 -15.90 -13.13 29.72
CA PRO A 9 -15.63 -13.72 28.41
C PRO A 9 -14.82 -12.72 27.57
N VAL A 10 -13.61 -13.12 27.19
CA VAL A 10 -12.81 -12.45 26.17
C VAL A 10 -13.50 -12.69 24.82
N PRO A 11 -13.79 -11.67 23.99
CA PRO A 11 -14.29 -11.94 22.65
C PRO A 11 -13.18 -12.64 21.86
N ALA A 12 -13.49 -13.85 21.38
CA ALA A 12 -12.65 -14.57 20.44
C ALA A 12 -12.47 -13.71 19.20
N PHE A 13 -11.24 -13.22 19.00
CA PHE A 13 -10.84 -12.59 17.75
C PHE A 13 -10.97 -13.67 16.67
N HIS A 14 -12.06 -13.64 15.91
CA HIS A 14 -12.24 -14.48 14.74
C HIS A 14 -11.22 -14.00 13.70
N PRO A 15 -10.19 -14.77 13.33
CA PRO A 15 -9.43 -14.43 12.14
C PRO A 15 -10.41 -14.47 10.95
N PRO A 16 -10.48 -13.45 10.09
CA PRO A 16 -11.33 -13.52 8.92
C PRO A 16 -10.82 -14.65 8.02
N ALA A 17 -11.72 -15.57 7.71
CA ALA A 17 -11.51 -16.66 6.77
C ALA A 17 -11.03 -16.10 5.42
N HIS A 18 -9.74 -16.23 5.14
CA HIS A 18 -9.15 -16.08 3.80
C HIS A 18 -8.21 -17.26 3.50
N ALA A 19 -8.66 -18.47 3.82
CA ALA A 19 -8.14 -19.67 3.18
C ALA A 19 -9.05 -19.98 1.97
N ALA A 20 -8.71 -19.37 0.83
CA ALA A 20 -8.92 -19.85 -0.54
C ALA A 20 -9.14 -18.64 -1.47
N GLN A 21 -8.06 -18.20 -2.13
CA GLN A 21 -8.05 -18.10 -3.59
C GLN A 21 -6.64 -17.83 -4.12
N ALA A 22 -6.22 -18.75 -5.00
CA ALA A 22 -5.17 -18.69 -6.01
C ALA A 22 -3.76 -18.20 -5.59
N VAL A 23 -2.86 -19.17 -5.46
CA VAL A 23 -1.52 -19.04 -6.04
C VAL A 23 -1.69 -18.62 -7.50
N GLY A 24 -1.51 -17.33 -7.76
CA GLY A 24 -1.56 -16.69 -9.07
C GLY A 24 -0.50 -15.60 -9.09
N SER A 25 0.59 -15.88 -9.79
CA SER A 25 1.77 -15.06 -9.96
C SER A 25 1.48 -13.56 -10.01
N GLY A 26 2.10 -12.81 -9.10
CA GLY A 26 1.92 -11.37 -9.00
C GLY A 26 2.29 -10.63 -10.29
N ALA A 27 1.27 -10.16 -11.02
CA ALA A 27 1.35 -9.07 -12.01
C ALA A 27 -0.05 -8.63 -12.49
N ASP A 28 -1.02 -9.55 -12.61
CA ASP A 28 -2.27 -9.32 -13.36
C ASP A 28 -3.47 -8.83 -12.52
N GLY A 29 -3.18 -8.19 -11.40
CA GLY A 29 -4.18 -7.76 -10.43
C GLY A 29 -4.33 -6.25 -10.33
N TRP A 30 -5.54 -5.77 -10.03
CA TRP A 30 -5.79 -4.35 -9.78
C TRP A 30 -5.37 -3.97 -8.37
N TRP A 31 -4.44 -3.02 -8.27
CA TRP A 31 -4.15 -2.31 -7.05
C TRP A 31 -5.11 -1.13 -6.90
N GLY A 32 -5.66 -0.96 -5.70
CA GLY A 32 -6.62 0.09 -5.42
C GLY A 32 -6.10 1.08 -4.39
N LEU A 33 -6.29 2.37 -4.62
CA LEU A 33 -6.17 3.41 -3.61
C LEU A 33 -7.56 3.74 -3.08
N LEU A 34 -7.85 3.28 -1.87
CA LEU A 34 -9.12 3.50 -1.18
C LEU A 34 -9.04 4.73 -0.26
N TYR A 35 -10.20 5.26 0.10
CA TYR A 35 -10.32 6.39 1.04
C TYR A 35 -9.38 7.54 0.68
N GLN A 36 -9.49 8.10 -0.54
CA GLN A 36 -8.64 9.20 -1.01
C GLN A 36 -7.13 8.87 -1.03
N GLY A 37 -6.80 7.59 -1.19
CA GLY A 37 -5.42 7.08 -1.24
C GLY A 37 -4.76 6.89 0.12
N TRP A 38 -5.53 6.80 1.20
CA TRP A 38 -4.98 6.46 2.52
C TRP A 38 -4.81 4.96 2.73
N ILE A 39 -5.49 4.13 1.94
CA ILE A 39 -5.39 2.68 2.03
C ILE A 39 -5.01 2.13 0.65
N LEU A 40 -3.96 1.32 0.62
CA LEU A 40 -3.62 0.52 -0.57
C LEU A 40 -4.26 -0.85 -0.44
N SER A 41 -5.11 -1.19 -1.40
CA SER A 41 -5.65 -2.53 -1.60
C SER A 41 -4.74 -3.29 -2.56
N THR A 42 -4.32 -4.48 -2.16
CA THR A 42 -3.64 -5.43 -3.04
C THR A 42 -4.66 -6.12 -3.95
N PRO A 43 -4.20 -6.75 -5.05
CA PRO A 43 -5.02 -7.63 -5.88
C PRO A 43 -5.74 -8.74 -5.12
N ASP A 44 -5.10 -9.27 -4.09
CA ASP A 44 -5.64 -10.36 -3.25
C ASP A 44 -6.67 -9.85 -2.22
N GLY A 45 -7.10 -8.59 -2.33
CA GLY A 45 -8.07 -7.96 -1.44
C GLY A 45 -7.51 -7.52 -0.08
N GLN A 46 -6.20 -7.68 0.16
CA GLN A 46 -5.56 -7.23 1.40
C GLN A 46 -5.46 -5.70 1.42
N ARG A 47 -5.62 -5.10 2.61
CA ARG A 47 -5.61 -3.64 2.78
C ARG A 47 -4.51 -3.21 3.73
N LEU A 48 -3.78 -2.17 3.36
CA LEU A 48 -2.74 -1.58 4.21
C LEU A 48 -2.85 -0.06 4.27
N HIS A 49 -2.65 0.49 5.46
CA HIS A 49 -2.64 1.95 5.65
C HIS A 49 -1.34 2.53 5.09
N LEU A 50 -1.46 3.60 4.32
CA LEU A 50 -0.35 4.36 3.79
C LEU A 50 -0.02 5.52 4.73
N THR A 51 1.27 5.77 4.90
CA THR A 51 1.76 7.03 5.49
C THR A 51 1.56 8.19 4.52
N ALA A 52 1.67 9.43 5.01
CA ALA A 52 1.54 10.62 4.15
C ALA A 52 2.51 10.60 2.95
N VAL A 53 3.76 10.15 3.17
CA VAL A 53 4.78 10.04 2.10
C VAL A 53 4.42 8.92 1.12
N GLU A 54 4.04 7.73 1.61
CA GLU A 54 3.63 6.61 0.75
C GLU A 54 2.41 6.97 -0.10
N ARG A 55 1.40 7.62 0.51
CA ARG A 55 0.21 8.13 -0.19
C ARG A 55 0.59 9.13 -1.28
N ALA A 56 1.43 10.10 -0.96
CA ALA A 56 1.87 11.09 -1.95
C ALA A 56 2.58 10.43 -3.14
N CYS A 57 3.40 9.41 -2.91
CA CYS A 57 4.01 8.62 -3.98
C CYS A 57 2.96 8.02 -4.92
N PHE A 58 1.95 7.33 -4.39
CA PHE A 58 0.91 6.72 -5.21
C PHE A 58 -0.01 7.72 -5.91
N LEU A 59 -0.31 8.85 -5.27
CA LEU A 59 -1.06 9.92 -5.93
C LEU A 59 -0.29 10.50 -7.12
N CYS A 60 1.04 10.60 -7.04
CA CYS A 60 1.88 10.99 -8.17
C CYS A 60 1.86 9.93 -9.28
N LEU A 61 1.94 8.64 -8.92
CA LEU A 61 1.81 7.56 -9.89
C LEU A 61 0.45 7.57 -10.62
N LEU A 62 -0.63 7.92 -9.93
CA LEU A 62 -1.97 8.05 -10.54
C LEU A 62 -2.11 9.29 -11.45
N ALA A 63 -1.41 10.38 -11.13
CA ALA A 63 -1.46 11.61 -11.92
C ALA A 63 -0.62 11.49 -13.22
N SER A 64 0.39 10.61 -13.23
CA SER A 64 1.26 10.39 -14.38
C SER A 64 0.67 9.34 -15.34
N PRO A 65 0.50 9.64 -16.64
CA PRO A 65 0.02 8.68 -17.64
C PRO A 65 0.91 7.43 -17.73
N GLN A 66 2.22 7.62 -17.66
CA GLN A 66 3.22 6.55 -17.67
C GLN A 66 3.39 5.86 -16.31
N ARG A 67 2.59 6.21 -15.29
CA ARG A 67 2.71 5.69 -13.92
C ARG A 67 4.13 5.84 -13.38
N GLU A 68 4.72 6.98 -13.68
CA GLU A 68 6.08 7.33 -13.26
C GLU A 68 6.04 8.26 -12.05
N LEU A 69 6.99 8.04 -11.17
CA LEU A 69 7.22 8.81 -9.97
C LEU A 69 8.57 9.50 -10.11
N THR A 70 8.51 10.70 -10.68
CA THR A 70 9.69 11.54 -10.86
C THR A 70 9.99 12.32 -9.58
N ARG A 71 11.26 12.73 -9.44
CA ARG A 71 11.71 13.54 -8.30
C ARG A 71 10.92 14.84 -8.20
N ASP A 72 10.69 15.51 -9.32
CA ASP A 72 9.94 16.78 -9.38
C ASP A 72 8.48 16.60 -8.96
N ALA A 73 7.81 15.55 -9.43
CA ALA A 73 6.43 15.25 -9.03
C ALA A 73 6.32 15.01 -7.52
N LEU A 74 7.31 14.35 -6.92
CA LEU A 74 7.36 14.16 -5.48
C LEU A 74 7.65 15.44 -4.72
N ALA A 75 8.59 16.26 -5.18
CA ALA A 75 8.94 17.52 -4.54
C ALA A 75 7.75 18.49 -4.49
N GLN A 76 6.92 18.50 -5.53
CA GLN A 76 5.69 19.30 -5.57
C GLN A 76 4.63 18.81 -4.57
N ARG A 77 4.54 17.49 -4.34
CA ARG A 77 3.50 16.89 -3.47
C ARG A 77 3.92 16.82 -2.00
N VAL A 78 5.21 16.64 -1.74
CA VAL A 78 5.77 16.53 -0.39
C VAL A 78 6.93 17.53 -0.27
N PRO A 79 6.64 18.77 0.16
CA PRO A 79 7.67 19.76 0.38
C PRO A 79 8.72 19.21 1.35
N HIS A 80 10.00 19.40 1.04
CA HIS A 80 11.15 18.94 1.85
C HIS A 80 11.39 17.42 1.91
N ALA A 81 10.64 16.59 1.16
CA ALA A 81 10.97 15.18 1.07
C ALA A 81 12.30 14.97 0.32
N SER A 82 13.30 14.46 1.04
CA SER A 82 14.56 14.04 0.40
C SER A 82 14.38 12.72 -0.36
N ILE A 83 15.19 12.49 -1.39
CA ILE A 83 15.27 11.20 -2.08
C ILE A 83 15.49 10.05 -1.09
N ARG A 84 16.32 10.28 -0.06
CA ARG A 84 16.55 9.28 0.99
C ARG A 84 15.26 8.94 1.73
N THR A 85 14.46 9.94 2.09
CA THR A 85 13.16 9.75 2.76
C THR A 85 12.22 8.92 1.88
N ILE A 86 12.16 9.23 0.58
CA ILE A 86 11.35 8.49 -0.40
C ILE A 86 11.81 7.04 -0.49
N ASN A 87 13.11 6.80 -0.66
CA ASN A 87 13.68 5.44 -0.76
C ASN A 87 13.36 4.61 0.49
N VAL A 88 13.43 5.21 1.68
CA VAL A 88 13.07 4.57 2.94
C VAL A 88 11.58 4.27 2.99
N ALA A 89 10.72 5.21 2.59
CA ALA A 89 9.27 5.01 2.53
C ALA A 89 8.90 3.86 1.58
N ILE A 90 9.47 3.84 0.36
CA ILE A 90 9.27 2.76 -0.61
C ILE A 90 9.77 1.42 -0.06
N SER A 91 10.94 1.40 0.59
CA SER A 91 11.47 0.17 1.19
C SER A 91 10.58 -0.37 2.31
N ARG A 92 10.05 0.51 3.17
CA ARG A 92 9.09 0.14 4.23
C ARG A 92 7.78 -0.37 3.64
N LEU A 93 7.26 0.30 2.62
CA LEU A 93 6.07 -0.11 1.90
C LEU A 93 6.24 -1.50 1.27
N ARG A 94 7.35 -1.76 0.58
CA ARG A 94 7.64 -3.09 0.02
C ARG A 94 7.64 -4.16 1.10
N LYS A 95 8.24 -3.91 2.26
CA LYS A 95 8.21 -4.84 3.40
C LYS A 95 6.79 -5.06 3.92
N LYS A 96 5.99 -4.00 4.05
CA LYS A 96 4.58 -4.10 4.48
C LYS A 96 3.75 -4.94 3.51
N VAL A 97 3.93 -4.71 2.21
CA VAL A 97 3.24 -5.46 1.15
C VAL A 97 3.71 -6.92 1.11
N ALA A 98 5.01 -7.17 1.23
CA ALA A 98 5.57 -8.52 1.31
C ALA A 98 5.08 -9.31 2.53
N ALA A 99 4.86 -8.65 3.67
CA ALA A 99 4.28 -9.27 4.85
C ALA A 99 2.82 -9.74 4.63
N LEU A 100 2.12 -9.21 3.63
CA LEU A 100 0.79 -9.64 3.21
C LEU A 100 0.82 -10.72 2.12
N GLY A 101 2.00 -11.23 1.76
CA GLY A 101 2.17 -12.23 0.70
C GLY A 101 2.17 -11.67 -0.73
N ALA A 102 2.07 -10.34 -0.89
CA ALA A 102 2.07 -9.68 -2.20
C ALA A 102 3.44 -9.06 -2.51
N ALA A 103 3.74 -8.86 -3.79
CA ALA A 103 4.91 -8.11 -4.23
C ALA A 103 4.47 -6.78 -4.85
N LEU A 104 4.98 -5.65 -4.33
CA LEU A 104 4.67 -4.33 -4.87
C LEU A 104 5.31 -4.18 -6.26
N PRO A 105 4.53 -4.00 -7.36
CA PRO A 105 5.04 -3.92 -8.74
C PRO A 105 5.58 -2.52 -9.03
N LEU A 106 6.49 -2.05 -8.18
CA LEU A 106 7.21 -0.80 -8.35
C LEU A 106 8.63 -1.14 -8.79
N HIS A 107 9.12 -0.50 -9.84
CA HIS A 107 10.46 -0.68 -10.38
C HIS A 107 11.24 0.62 -10.31
N THR A 108 12.54 0.52 -10.08
CA THR A 108 13.44 1.68 -10.09
C THR A 108 14.04 1.82 -11.48
N VAL A 109 13.94 3.01 -12.07
CA VAL A 109 14.53 3.31 -13.39
C VAL A 109 15.58 4.41 -13.21
N HIS A 110 16.82 4.09 -13.57
CA HIS A 110 17.94 5.03 -13.46
C HIS A 110 17.66 6.30 -14.28
N GLY A 111 17.77 7.46 -13.62
CA GLY A 111 17.53 8.77 -14.25
C GLY A 111 16.07 9.23 -14.28
N MET A 112 15.09 8.33 -14.06
CA MET A 112 13.66 8.66 -14.07
C MET A 112 13.03 8.64 -12.67
N GLY A 113 13.44 7.70 -11.82
CA GLY A 113 12.89 7.52 -10.46
C GLY A 113 12.27 6.14 -10.31
N TYR A 114 10.94 6.09 -10.08
CA TYR A 114 10.21 4.84 -9.95
C TYR A 114 9.07 4.73 -10.96
N VAL A 115 8.75 3.52 -11.40
CA VAL A 115 7.63 3.24 -12.29
C VAL A 115 6.78 2.12 -11.69
N PHE A 116 5.46 2.28 -11.74
CA PHE A 116 4.53 1.25 -11.30
C PHE A 116 4.07 0.41 -12.50
N LEU A 117 4.46 -0.87 -12.52
CA LEU A 117 4.20 -1.78 -13.64
C LEU A 117 2.87 -2.54 -13.54
N GLY A 118 2.14 -2.40 -12.44
CA GLY A 118 0.83 -3.03 -12.26
C GLY A 118 -0.34 -2.13 -12.67
N HIS A 119 -1.54 -2.70 -12.61
CA HIS A 119 -2.78 -1.93 -12.69
C HIS A 119 -3.03 -1.22 -11.35
N LEU A 120 -3.36 0.07 -11.40
CA LEU A 120 -3.52 0.97 -10.25
C LEU A 120 -4.71 1.86 -10.56
N ILE A 121 -5.66 1.90 -9.63
CA ILE A 121 -6.87 2.73 -9.67
C ILE A 121 -7.04 3.45 -8.35
N ALA A 122 -7.66 4.62 -8.37
CA ALA A 122 -8.26 5.19 -7.17
C ALA A 122 -9.71 4.69 -7.08
N GLU A 123 -10.11 4.14 -5.94
CA GLU A 123 -11.51 3.93 -5.64
C GLU A 123 -12.18 5.30 -5.49
N GLY A 124 -13.23 5.51 -6.29
CA GLY A 124 -14.24 6.54 -6.12
C GLY A 124 -13.68 7.93 -5.77
N MET A 125 -13.31 8.70 -6.80
CA MET A 125 -13.66 10.11 -6.72
C MET A 125 -15.18 10.14 -6.88
N PRO A 126 -15.99 10.44 -5.84
CA PRO A 126 -17.36 10.83 -6.12
C PRO A 126 -17.29 12.03 -7.05
N SER A 127 -17.97 11.91 -8.18
CA SER A 127 -18.10 12.95 -9.20
C SER A 127 -18.66 14.24 -8.61
#